data_AF-A0A147BB71-F1
#
_entry.id   AF-A0A147BB71-F1
#
_cell.length_a   1.000
_cell.length_b   1.000
_cell.length_c   1.000
_cell.angle_alpha   90.00
_cell.angle_beta   90.00
_cell.angle_gamma   90.00
#
_symmetry.space_group_name_H-M   'P 1'
#
loop_
_entity.id
_entity.type
_entity.pdbx_description
1 polymer ?
#
loop_
_entity_poly.entity_id
_entity_poly.type
_entity_poly.pdbx_seq_one_letter_code
_entity_poly.pdbx_strand_id
1 'polypeptide(L)'
;PPPAPRGVKRRVTANRKERRRTQSINNAFAELRECIPNVPADTKLSKIKTLRLATSYIAYLMDLLQGPPGSAQGSCFKAELHGRELMHRPLGSPEERRRKDLAHAMQAAQSEKRARGRTGWPQHVWALELKQDS
;
A
#
# COMPACT_ATOMS: atom_id res chain seq x y z
N PRO A 1 33.36 -9.42 26.48
CA PRO A 1 32.46 -9.52 25.30
C PRO A 1 32.97 -8.59 24.20
N PRO A 2 33.13 -9.04 22.94
CA PRO A 2 33.64 -8.18 21.87
C PRO A 2 32.64 -7.05 21.54
N PRO A 3 33.11 -5.81 21.26
CA PRO A 3 32.24 -4.70 20.93
C PRO A 3 31.57 -4.94 19.57
N ALA A 4 30.23 -4.79 19.52
CA ALA A 4 29.46 -4.93 18.29
C ALA A 4 30.03 -4.04 17.16
N PRO A 5 30.19 -4.57 15.94
CA PRO A 5 30.83 -3.85 14.84
C PRO A 5 30.12 -2.52 14.57
N ARG A 6 30.91 -1.43 14.55
CA ARG A 6 30.44 -0.02 14.49
C ARG A 6 29.42 0.26 13.38
N GLY A 7 29.46 -0.51 12.28
CA GLY A 7 28.49 -0.42 11.18
C GLY A 7 27.05 -0.83 11.55
N VAL A 8 26.86 -1.75 12.48
CA VAL A 8 25.52 -2.23 12.88
C VAL A 8 24.76 -1.15 13.63
N LYS A 9 25.43 -0.40 14.52
CA LYS A 9 24.82 0.72 15.27
C LYS A 9 24.38 1.85 14.34
N ARG A 10 25.21 2.24 13.35
CA ARG A 10 24.84 3.25 12.32
C ARG A 10 23.67 2.81 11.44
N ARG A 11 23.60 1.53 11.09
CA ARG A 11 22.48 0.98 10.31
C ARG A 11 21.17 1.00 11.10
N VAL A 12 21.20 0.64 12.38
CA VAL A 12 20.00 0.67 13.25
C VAL A 12 19.48 2.10 13.44
N THR A 13 20.37 3.08 13.64
CA THR A 13 19.95 4.48 13.76
C THR A 13 19.40 5.03 12.46
N ALA A 14 20.00 4.71 11.31
CA ALA A 14 19.48 5.07 10.00
C ALA A 14 18.08 4.49 9.74
N ASN A 15 17.89 3.19 10.01
CA ASN A 15 16.58 2.54 9.86
C ASN A 15 15.51 3.16 10.77
N ARG A 16 15.87 3.52 12.01
CA ARG A 16 14.97 4.22 12.92
C ARG A 16 14.56 5.59 12.37
N LYS A 17 15.50 6.32 11.77
CA LYS A 17 15.23 7.63 11.17
C LYS A 17 14.28 7.50 9.97
N GLU A 18 14.52 6.54 9.07
CA GLU A 18 13.64 6.34 7.92
C GLU A 18 12.23 5.91 8.32
N ARG A 19 12.11 5.04 9.33
CA ARG A 19 10.80 4.68 9.90
C ARG A 19 10.05 5.92 10.41
N ARG A 20 10.73 6.81 11.12
CA ARG A 20 10.12 8.07 11.62
C ARG A 20 9.70 8.99 10.46
N ARG A 21 10.55 9.14 9.44
CA ARG A 21 10.23 9.90 8.23
C ARG A 21 8.98 9.35 7.54
N THR A 22 8.94 8.03 7.32
CA THR A 22 7.80 7.35 6.71
C THR A 22 6.53 7.49 7.56
N GLN A 23 6.64 7.41 8.89
CA GLN A 23 5.51 7.62 9.80
C GLN A 23 4.95 9.04 9.70
N SER A 24 5.81 10.07 9.67
CA SER A 24 5.40 11.45 9.46
C SER A 24 4.65 11.63 8.13
N ILE A 25 5.14 11.02 7.04
CA ILE A 25 4.44 11.05 5.74
C ILE A 25 3.06 10.38 5.85
N ASN A 26 2.97 9.22 6.51
CA ASN A 26 1.71 8.52 6.65
C ASN A 26 0.69 9.28 7.50
N ASN A 27 1.14 10.00 8.53
CA ASN A 27 0.28 10.87 9.34
C ASN A 27 -0.27 12.04 8.50
N ALA A 28 0.58 12.72 7.72
CA ALA A 28 0.13 13.76 6.79
C ALA A 28 -0.87 13.23 5.75
N PHE A 29 -0.68 12.01 5.26
CA PHE A 29 -1.65 11.34 4.40
C PHE A 29 -2.98 11.06 5.13
N ALA A 30 -2.97 10.76 6.43
CA ALA A 30 -4.18 10.55 7.21
C ALA A 30 -4.94 11.87 7.37
N GLU A 31 -4.26 12.94 7.75
CA GLU A 31 -4.83 14.29 7.83
C GLU A 31 -5.44 14.72 6.48
N LEU A 32 -4.76 14.45 5.37
CA LEU A 32 -5.30 14.75 4.04
C LEU A 32 -6.59 13.98 3.72
N ARG A 33 -6.77 12.76 4.25
CA ARG A 33 -8.01 11.99 4.04
C ARG A 33 -9.20 12.61 4.76
N GLU A 34 -8.98 13.15 5.95
CA GLU A 34 -10.02 13.84 6.73
C GLU A 34 -10.53 15.11 6.01
N CYS A 35 -9.72 15.71 5.14
CA CYS A 35 -10.11 16.85 4.34
C CYS A 35 -10.96 16.51 3.11
N ILE A 36 -11.10 15.23 2.74
CA ILE A 36 -11.84 14.82 1.53
C ILE A 36 -13.32 14.58 1.91
N PRO A 37 -14.27 15.36 1.38
CA PRO A 37 -15.68 15.21 1.74
C PRO A 37 -16.31 13.98 1.07
N ASN A 38 -17.44 13.54 1.62
CA ASN A 38 -18.25 12.42 1.12
C ASN A 38 -17.50 11.07 1.08
N VAL A 39 -16.46 10.94 1.91
CA VAL A 39 -15.74 9.68 2.15
C VAL A 39 -16.03 9.22 3.58
N PRO A 40 -16.63 8.03 3.77
CA PRO A 40 -16.80 7.46 5.10
C PRO A 40 -15.47 7.33 5.84
N ALA A 41 -15.44 7.63 7.14
CA ALA A 41 -14.20 7.65 7.95
C ALA A 41 -13.48 6.29 8.01
N ASP A 42 -14.20 5.19 7.78
CA ASP A 42 -13.67 3.82 7.72
C ASP A 42 -13.13 3.44 6.32
N THR A 43 -13.33 4.30 5.31
CA THR A 43 -12.88 4.03 3.95
C THR A 43 -11.37 4.16 3.83
N LYS A 44 -10.71 3.03 3.57
CA LYS A 44 -9.26 2.99 3.32
C LYS A 44 -8.91 3.50 1.93
N LEU A 45 -8.68 4.81 1.81
CA LEU A 45 -8.14 5.40 0.58
C LEU A 45 -6.65 5.06 0.39
N SER A 46 -6.33 4.50 -0.78
CA SER A 46 -4.94 4.31 -1.21
C SER A 46 -4.26 5.67 -1.45
N LYS A 47 -2.92 5.74 -1.36
CA LYS A 47 -2.16 6.99 -1.55
C LYS A 47 -2.51 7.70 -2.87
N ILE A 48 -2.60 6.94 -3.96
CA ILE A 48 -2.96 7.50 -5.28
C ILE A 48 -4.40 8.02 -5.32
N LYS A 49 -5.35 7.32 -4.68
CA LYS A 49 -6.75 7.76 -4.60
C LYS A 49 -6.88 9.02 -3.75
N THR A 50 -6.21 9.09 -2.60
CA THR A 50 -6.17 10.29 -1.75
C THR A 50 -5.66 11.51 -2.54
N LEU A 51 -4.54 11.37 -3.25
CA LEU A 51 -3.99 12.47 -4.04
C LEU A 51 -4.95 12.93 -5.15
N ARG A 52 -5.52 11.99 -5.92
CA ARG A 52 -6.48 12.32 -6.99
C ARG A 52 -7.71 13.04 -6.46
N LEU A 53 -8.31 12.53 -5.39
CA LEU A 53 -9.50 13.12 -4.78
C LEU A 53 -9.20 14.51 -4.20
N ALA A 54 -8.05 14.70 -3.54
CA ALA A 54 -7.63 16.00 -3.03
C ALA A 54 -7.46 17.03 -4.15
N THR A 55 -6.79 16.67 -5.25
CA THR A 55 -6.64 17.56 -6.41
C THR A 55 -7.99 17.95 -7.01
N SER A 56 -8.89 16.97 -7.21
CA SER A 56 -10.24 17.24 -7.70
C SER A 56 -11.04 18.11 -6.74
N TYR A 57 -10.85 17.96 -5.43
CA TYR A 57 -11.54 18.78 -4.43
C TYR A 57 -11.03 20.22 -4.45
N ILE A 58 -9.72 20.43 -4.56
CA ILE A 58 -9.15 21.78 -4.72
C ILE A 58 -9.72 22.46 -5.96
N ALA A 59 -9.73 21.77 -7.12
CA ALA A 59 -10.29 22.32 -8.36
C ALA A 59 -11.76 22.71 -8.20
N TYR A 60 -12.55 21.84 -7.57
CA TYR A 60 -13.95 22.12 -7.26
C TYR A 60 -14.11 23.38 -6.40
N LEU A 61 -13.34 23.53 -5.31
CA LEU A 61 -13.39 24.72 -4.46
C LEU A 61 -12.96 25.98 -5.23
N MET A 62 -11.98 25.88 -6.11
CA MET A 62 -11.54 27.00 -6.95
C MET A 62 -12.65 27.45 -7.91
N ASP A 63 -13.39 26.52 -8.51
CA ASP A 63 -14.52 26.82 -9.40
C ASP A 63 -15.70 27.44 -8.62
N LEU A 64 -15.99 26.93 -7.42
CA LEU A 64 -17.01 27.52 -6.53
C LEU A 64 -16.72 28.98 -6.19
N LEU A 65 -15.45 29.33 -5.97
CA LEU A 65 -15.03 30.69 -5.59
C LEU A 65 -14.99 31.66 -6.78
N GLN A 66 -14.80 31.15 -8.00
CA GLN A 66 -14.67 31.97 -9.22
C GLN A 66 -15.98 32.09 -10.02
N GLY A 67 -16.94 31.18 -9.84
CA GLY A 67 -18.21 31.21 -10.55
C GLY A 67 -19.15 32.32 -10.08
N PRO A 68 -20.03 32.86 -10.95
CA PRO A 68 -21.08 33.78 -10.53
C PRO A 68 -21.99 33.14 -9.46
N PRO A 69 -22.51 33.93 -8.50
CA PRO A 69 -23.37 33.41 -7.44
C PRO A 69 -24.61 32.74 -8.05
N GLY A 70 -24.63 31.39 -8.03
CA GLY A 70 -25.73 30.56 -8.56
C GLY A 70 -25.33 29.53 -9.63
N SER A 71 -24.18 29.65 -10.32
CA SER A 71 -23.76 28.68 -11.35
C SER A 71 -23.17 27.39 -10.78
N ALA A 72 -22.65 27.45 -9.55
CA ALA A 72 -22.01 26.34 -8.85
C ALA A 72 -22.99 25.34 -8.23
N GLN A 73 -24.28 25.64 -8.20
CA GLN A 73 -25.30 24.88 -7.45
C GLN A 73 -25.55 23.47 -8.00
N GLY A 74 -25.04 23.14 -9.20
CA GLY A 74 -25.19 21.83 -9.85
C GLY A 74 -23.98 20.89 -9.77
N SER A 75 -22.78 21.37 -9.47
CA SER A 75 -21.60 20.51 -9.35
C SER A 75 -21.40 20.13 -7.89
N CYS A 76 -21.94 19.00 -7.44
CA CYS A 76 -21.56 18.46 -6.13
C CYS A 76 -20.24 17.69 -6.26
N PHE A 77 -19.28 17.87 -5.34
CA PHE A 77 -18.08 17.04 -5.30
C PHE A 77 -18.45 15.57 -5.02
N LYS A 78 -18.26 14.71 -6.01
CA LYS A 78 -18.51 13.26 -5.90
C LYS A 78 -17.18 12.53 -5.73
N ALA A 79 -16.90 12.07 -4.50
CA ALA A 79 -15.79 11.18 -4.26
C ALA A 79 -16.08 9.81 -4.91
N GLU A 80 -15.55 9.55 -6.11
CA GLU A 80 -15.72 8.24 -6.75
C GLU A 80 -14.84 7.18 -6.09
N LEU A 81 -15.43 6.56 -5.06
CA LEU A 81 -14.82 5.52 -4.24
C LEU A 81 -14.80 4.14 -4.90
N HIS A 82 -15.34 3.97 -6.12
CA HIS A 82 -15.53 2.67 -6.77
C HIS A 82 -14.30 1.75 -6.66
N GLY A 83 -14.39 0.84 -5.68
CA GLY A 83 -13.60 -0.36 -5.54
C GLY A 83 -14.34 -1.48 -6.25
N ARG A 84 -13.65 -2.14 -7.16
CA ARG A 84 -14.10 -3.33 -7.89
C ARG A 84 -14.23 -4.58 -6.99
N GLU A 85 -14.48 -4.40 -5.69
CA GLU A 85 -14.22 -5.43 -4.67
C GLU A 85 -15.50 -5.94 -3.95
N LEU A 86 -16.65 -5.25 -4.04
CA LEU A 86 -17.82 -5.66 -3.26
C LEU A 86 -18.93 -6.41 -4.01
N MET A 87 -18.88 -6.58 -5.34
CA MET A 87 -19.79 -7.46 -6.05
C MET A 87 -19.06 -8.13 -7.22
N HIS A 88 -19.15 -9.47 -7.34
CA HIS A 88 -18.42 -10.40 -8.24
C HIS A 88 -17.18 -11.11 -7.65
N ARG A 89 -17.37 -11.88 -6.58
CA ARG A 89 -16.67 -13.16 -6.44
C ARG A 89 -17.70 -14.28 -6.44
N PRO A 90 -17.80 -15.13 -7.48
CA PRO A 90 -18.76 -16.22 -7.49
C PRO A 90 -18.43 -17.18 -6.36
N LEU A 91 -19.44 -17.60 -5.61
CA LEU A 91 -19.33 -18.58 -4.55
C LEU A 91 -19.06 -19.94 -5.20
N GLY A 92 -17.78 -20.26 -5.45
CA GLY A 92 -17.39 -21.55 -6.01
C GLY A 92 -17.91 -22.70 -5.15
N SER A 93 -18.39 -23.76 -5.81
CA SER A 93 -18.90 -24.99 -5.18
C SER A 93 -17.94 -25.48 -4.10
N PRO A 94 -18.43 -26.05 -2.98
CA PRO A 94 -17.58 -26.64 -1.93
C PRO A 94 -16.51 -27.60 -2.47
N GLU A 95 -16.83 -28.32 -3.55
CA GLU A 95 -15.90 -29.20 -4.28
C GLU A 95 -14.73 -28.47 -4.90
N GLU A 96 -14.99 -27.29 -5.47
CA GLU A 96 -13.99 -26.51 -6.19
C GLU A 96 -13.05 -25.78 -5.23
N ARG A 97 -13.57 -25.38 -4.06
CA ARG A 97 -12.74 -24.95 -2.93
C ARG A 97 -11.82 -26.07 -2.47
N ARG A 98 -12.37 -27.27 -2.23
CA ARG A 98 -11.60 -28.46 -1.81
C ARG A 98 -10.50 -28.82 -2.80
N ARG A 99 -10.81 -28.75 -4.10
CA ARG A 99 -9.84 -28.97 -5.19
C ARG A 99 -8.74 -27.91 -5.22
N LYS A 100 -9.08 -26.64 -4.98
CA LYS A 100 -8.11 -25.53 -4.90
C LYS A 100 -7.24 -25.62 -3.64
N ASP A 101 -7.80 -26.04 -2.51
CA ASP A 101 -7.09 -26.23 -1.25
C ASP A 101 -6.09 -27.39 -1.34
N LEU A 102 -6.49 -28.52 -1.94
CA LEU A 102 -5.60 -29.64 -2.24
C LEU A 102 -4.47 -29.23 -3.20
N ALA A 103 -4.79 -28.48 -4.26
CA ALA A 103 -3.79 -27.97 -5.19
C ALA A 103 -2.80 -27.00 -4.50
N HIS A 104 -3.28 -26.13 -3.61
CA HIS A 104 -2.44 -25.25 -2.80
C HIS A 104 -1.57 -26.03 -1.82
N ALA A 105 -2.10 -27.04 -1.14
CA ALA A 105 -1.35 -27.88 -0.20
C ALA A 105 -0.23 -28.65 -0.92
N MET A 106 -0.49 -29.17 -2.12
CA MET A 106 0.54 -29.81 -2.96
C MET A 106 1.62 -28.82 -3.42
N GLN A 107 1.26 -27.60 -3.78
CA GLN A 107 2.22 -26.53 -4.09
C GLN A 107 3.02 -26.07 -2.88
N ALA A 108 2.39 -25.96 -1.70
CA ALA A 108 3.04 -25.58 -0.46
C ALA A 108 4.08 -26.62 -0.04
N ALA A 109 3.74 -27.92 -0.10
CA ALA A 109 4.65 -29.03 0.18
C ALA A 109 5.84 -29.10 -0.80
N GLN A 110 5.67 -28.65 -2.05
CA GLN A 110 6.78 -28.49 -3.00
C GLN A 110 7.64 -27.26 -2.70
N SER A 111 7.05 -26.20 -2.13
CA SER A 111 7.74 -24.96 -1.78
C SER A 111 8.59 -25.07 -0.50
N GLU A 112 8.20 -25.95 0.43
CA GLU A 112 8.85 -26.14 1.73
C GLU A 112 10.25 -26.77 1.61
N LYS A 113 10.49 -27.55 0.54
CA LYS A 113 11.84 -28.02 0.14
C LYS A 113 12.77 -26.90 -0.33
N ARG A 114 12.24 -25.68 -0.49
CA ARG A 114 12.99 -24.44 -0.75
C ARG A 114 12.85 -23.52 0.45
N ALA A 115 13.25 -23.98 1.65
CA ALA A 115 13.26 -23.14 2.85
C ALA A 115 13.98 -21.81 2.56
N ARG A 116 13.20 -20.74 2.39
CA ARG A 116 13.70 -19.44 1.98
C ARG A 116 14.17 -18.68 3.21
N GLY A 117 15.42 -18.23 3.19
CA GLY A 117 15.95 -17.31 4.19
C GLY A 117 15.23 -15.95 4.16
N ARG A 118 15.65 -15.07 5.07
CA ARG A 118 15.05 -13.76 5.44
C ARG A 118 14.54 -12.84 4.32
N THR A 119 14.85 -13.06 3.05
CA THR A 119 14.55 -12.17 1.92
C THR A 119 13.83 -12.84 0.77
N GLY A 120 13.52 -14.13 0.88
CA GLY A 120 12.82 -14.85 -0.18
C GLY A 120 13.68 -15.18 -1.41
N TRP A 121 14.98 -14.86 -1.42
CA TRP A 121 15.90 -15.24 -2.50
C TRP A 121 16.76 -16.45 -2.10
N PRO A 122 17.09 -17.37 -3.02
CA PRO A 122 18.00 -18.48 -2.73
C PRO A 122 19.39 -17.97 -2.35
N GLN A 123 20.01 -18.51 -1.29
CA GLN A 123 21.30 -18.01 -0.76
C GLN A 123 22.42 -17.92 -1.81
N HIS A 124 22.45 -18.84 -2.78
CA HIS A 124 23.49 -18.86 -3.83
C HIS A 124 23.36 -17.71 -4.84
N VAL A 125 22.15 -17.15 -5.05
CA VAL A 125 21.92 -16.03 -5.98
C VAL A 125 22.58 -14.76 -5.45
N TRP A 126 22.58 -14.55 -4.13
CA TRP A 126 23.25 -13.41 -3.51
C TRP A 126 24.77 -13.53 -3.45
N ALA A 127 25.30 -14.75 -3.37
CA ALA A 127 26.74 -14.96 -3.30
C ALA A 127 27.44 -14.60 -4.64
N LEU A 128 26.71 -14.62 -5.75
CA LEU A 128 27.23 -14.36 -7.09
C LEU A 128 27.38 -12.86 -7.41
N GLU A 129 26.64 -11.98 -6.74
CA GLU A 129 26.69 -10.53 -6.96
C GLU A 129 27.91 -9.84 -6.32
N LEU A 130 28.67 -10.57 -5.49
CA LEU A 130 29.91 -10.08 -4.86
C LEU A 130 31.17 -10.37 -5.72
N LYS A 131 31.00 -10.79 -6.98
CA LYS A 131 32.08 -11.18 -7.91
C LYS A 131 32.05 -10.41 -9.24
N GLN A 132 31.53 -9.19 -9.23
CA GLN A 132 31.52 -8.29 -10.40
C GLN A 132 32.24 -6.95 -10.15
N ASP A 133 32.70 -6.66 -8.93
CA ASP A 133 33.59 -5.52 -8.65
C ASP A 133 35.02 -6.02 -8.38
N SER A 134 35.77 -6.29 -9.45
CA SER A 134 37.24 -6.31 -9.47
C SER A 134 37.73 -5.55 -10.69
#